data_AF-A0A6G3Z061-F1
#
_entry.id   AF-A0A6G3Z061-F1
#
_cell.length_a   1.000
_cell.length_b   1.000
_cell.length_c   1.000
_cell.angle_alpha   90.00
_cell.angle_beta   90.00
_cell.angle_gamma   90.00
#
_symmetry.space_group_name_H-M   'P 1'
#
loop_
_entity.id
_entity.type
_entity.pdbx_description
1 polymer ?
#
loop_
_entity_poly.entity_id
_entity_poly.type
_entity_poly.pdbx_seq_one_letter_code
_entity_poly.pdbx_strand_id
1 'polypeptide(L)'
;MMKSRFSFTIGSKIFAVATSMLALLVGVAYLNYVRIRQVNNELIDIADYLAPLTETVANINVHVLEQEIHFERMLRYHETEPVNLALVEAEEAAFEERGQQVDEDIAAAIELADLAAGEAYKPADILEVARIRPLLDVLEADHQKLHERSLEIIDRLAIEEHEEAELLATQLKDFEDDFDARIQGILFELTDFIEHSAVEAQAHEQNTLTTSWWLTAIAPALLLHRNSVARSCD
;
A
#
# COMPACT_ATOMS: atom_id res chain seq x y z
N MET A 1 -44.65 26.67 43.27
CA MET A 1 -45.44 26.66 42.02
C MET A 1 -44.77 27.63 41.04
N MET A 2 -43.90 27.12 40.17
CA MET A 2 -42.96 27.93 39.37
C MET A 2 -43.65 28.39 38.08
N LYS A 3 -44.06 29.66 38.01
CA LYS A 3 -44.68 30.27 36.82
C LYS A 3 -43.58 30.77 35.89
N SER A 4 -43.32 30.03 34.81
CA SER A 4 -42.56 30.51 33.66
C SER A 4 -43.29 31.70 33.02
N ARG A 5 -42.62 32.87 32.97
CA ARG A 5 -43.07 34.07 32.26
C ARG A 5 -42.02 34.43 31.20
N PHE A 6 -42.10 33.79 30.05
CA PHE A 6 -41.50 34.31 28.82
C PHE A 6 -42.61 34.56 27.81
N SER A 7 -43.04 35.82 27.67
CA SER A 7 -43.89 36.26 26.56
C SER A 7 -42.98 36.53 25.36
N PHE A 8 -42.81 35.53 24.49
CA PHE A 8 -42.01 35.64 23.27
C PHE A 8 -42.66 36.63 22.29
N THR A 9 -41.98 37.75 22.01
CA THR A 9 -42.33 38.64 20.88
C THR A 9 -42.07 37.93 19.55
N ILE A 10 -42.81 38.29 18.50
CA ILE A 10 -42.68 37.67 17.16
C ILE A 10 -41.21 37.70 16.67
N GLY A 11 -40.48 38.78 16.94
CA GLY A 11 -39.05 38.90 16.63
C GLY A 11 -38.18 37.84 17.31
N SER A 12 -38.41 37.53 18.59
CA SER A 12 -37.66 36.48 19.30
C SER A 12 -37.92 35.07 18.75
N LYS A 13 -39.12 34.81 18.20
CA LYS A 13 -39.44 33.53 17.55
C LYS A 13 -38.67 33.36 16.23
N ILE A 14 -38.58 34.43 15.43
CA ILE A 14 -37.83 34.44 14.17
C ILE A 14 -36.32 34.28 14.45
N PHE A 15 -35.81 35.02 15.44
CA PHE A 15 -34.41 34.96 15.82
C PHE A 15 -34.01 33.57 16.33
N ALA A 16 -34.87 32.91 17.13
CA ALA A 16 -34.63 31.56 17.60
C ALA A 16 -34.58 30.53 16.47
N VAL A 17 -35.42 30.67 15.43
CA VAL A 17 -35.39 29.80 14.25
C VAL A 17 -34.12 30.01 13.45
N ALA A 18 -33.76 31.26 13.16
CA ALA A 18 -32.53 31.59 12.42
C ALA A 18 -31.27 31.07 13.14
N THR A 19 -31.20 31.26 14.46
CA THR A 19 -30.07 30.78 15.29
C THR A 19 -30.01 29.26 15.32
N SER A 20 -31.16 28.57 15.43
CA SER A 20 -31.22 27.10 15.37
C SER A 20 -30.77 26.57 14.02
N MET A 21 -31.13 27.24 12.93
CA MET A 21 -30.74 26.84 11.58
C MET A 21 -29.23 27.04 11.37
N LEU A 22 -28.68 28.16 11.86
CA LEU A 22 -27.25 28.43 11.84
C LEU A 22 -26.46 27.38 12.65
N ALA A 23 -26.94 27.02 13.84
CA ALA A 23 -26.30 25.99 14.66
C ALA A 23 -26.29 24.62 13.98
N LEU A 24 -27.39 24.25 13.31
CA LEU A 24 -27.45 23.02 12.50
C LEU A 24 -26.46 23.06 11.33
N LEU A 25 -26.37 24.18 10.61
CA LEU A 25 -25.42 24.33 9.50
C LEU A 25 -23.97 24.18 9.96
N VAL A 26 -23.61 24.79 11.09
CA VAL A 26 -22.27 24.65 11.69
C VAL A 26 -22.00 23.20 12.08
N GLY A 27 -22.99 22.51 12.67
CA GLY A 27 -22.87 21.09 13.02
C GLY A 27 -22.65 20.19 11.81
N VAL A 28 -23.42 20.39 10.73
CA VAL A 28 -23.25 19.64 9.48
C VAL A 28 -21.89 19.94 8.84
N ALA A 29 -21.48 21.21 8.78
CA ALA A 29 -20.17 21.58 8.25
C ALA A 29 -19.02 20.93 9.03
N TYR A 30 -19.13 20.88 10.36
CA TYR A 30 -18.15 20.20 11.22
C TYR A 30 -18.10 18.68 10.97
N LEU A 31 -19.25 18.01 10.89
CA LEU A 31 -19.31 16.57 10.60
C LEU A 31 -18.75 16.24 9.21
N ASN A 32 -19.08 17.05 8.19
CA ASN A 32 -18.52 16.90 6.85
C ASN A 32 -17.00 17.12 6.86
N TYR A 33 -16.51 18.12 7.59
CA TYR A 33 -15.08 18.35 7.73
C TYR A 33 -14.35 17.14 8.33
N VAL A 34 -14.86 16.57 9.42
CA VAL A 34 -14.25 15.39 10.06
C VAL A 34 -14.23 14.18 9.11
N ARG A 35 -15.33 13.93 8.39
CA ARG A 35 -15.45 12.79 7.47
C ARG A 35 -14.59 12.92 6.22
N ILE A 36 -14.58 14.10 5.60
CA ILE A 36 -13.71 14.39 4.46
C ILE A 36 -12.24 14.24 4.86
N ARG A 37 -11.88 14.67 6.07
CA ARG A 37 -10.52 14.53 6.57
C ARG A 37 -10.14 13.06 6.77
N GLN A 38 -11.06 12.22 7.22
CA GLN A 38 -10.84 10.79 7.33
C GLN A 38 -10.61 10.14 5.96
N VAL A 39 -11.48 10.37 4.97
CA VAL A 39 -11.32 9.84 3.61
C VAL A 39 -10.02 10.33 2.95
N ASN A 40 -9.66 11.60 3.15
CA ASN A 40 -8.39 12.13 2.63
C ASN A 40 -7.18 11.42 3.24
N ASN A 41 -7.18 11.13 4.55
CA ASN A 41 -6.07 10.44 5.19
C ASN A 41 -5.92 9.00 4.67
N GLU A 42 -7.04 8.31 4.43
CA GLU A 42 -7.02 6.94 3.87
C GLU A 42 -6.45 6.92 2.43
N LEU A 43 -6.74 7.93 1.63
CA LEU A 43 -6.17 8.07 0.28
C LEU A 43 -4.69 8.46 0.31
N ILE A 44 -4.26 9.23 1.31
CA ILE A 44 -2.86 9.61 1.51
C ILE A 44 -2.02 8.36 1.82
N ASP A 45 -2.49 7.48 2.72
CA ASP A 45 -1.77 6.26 3.08
C ASP A 45 -1.54 5.35 1.84
N ILE A 46 -2.54 5.24 0.96
CA ILE A 46 -2.43 4.49 -0.30
C ILE A 46 -1.44 5.16 -1.27
N ALA A 47 -1.56 6.46 -1.47
CA ALA A 47 -0.79 7.18 -2.49
C ALA A 47 0.68 7.37 -2.10
N ASP A 48 0.95 7.65 -0.82
CA ASP A 48 2.28 8.06 -0.36
C ASP A 48 3.13 6.87 0.09
N TYR A 49 2.53 5.72 0.45
CA TYR A 49 3.29 4.56 0.91
C TYR A 49 2.94 3.25 0.20
N LEU A 50 1.68 2.84 0.15
CA LEU A 50 1.33 1.50 -0.34
C LEU A 50 1.56 1.34 -1.85
N ALA A 51 1.21 2.35 -2.65
CA ALA A 51 1.46 2.32 -4.08
C ALA A 51 2.97 2.34 -4.39
N PRO A 52 3.80 3.24 -3.82
CA PRO A 52 5.26 3.19 -3.96
C PRO A 52 5.88 1.87 -3.49
N LEU A 53 5.41 1.31 -2.37
CA LEU A 53 5.89 0.03 -1.86
C LEU A 53 5.61 -1.11 -2.85
N THR A 54 4.40 -1.15 -3.41
CA THR A 54 4.00 -2.14 -4.41
C THR A 54 4.82 -2.01 -5.69
N GLU A 55 5.05 -0.78 -6.18
CA GLU A 55 5.91 -0.52 -7.33
C GLU A 55 7.35 -0.97 -7.08
N THR A 56 7.88 -0.69 -5.89
CA THR A 56 9.24 -1.10 -5.50
C THR A 56 9.36 -2.63 -5.48
N VAL A 57 8.39 -3.34 -4.89
CA VAL A 57 8.38 -4.82 -4.90
C VAL A 57 8.26 -5.39 -6.33
N ALA A 58 7.49 -4.74 -7.20
CA ALA A 58 7.43 -5.14 -8.60
C ALA A 58 8.77 -4.93 -9.32
N ASN A 59 9.51 -3.86 -9.01
CA ASN A 59 10.85 -3.62 -9.57
C ASN A 59 11.87 -4.67 -9.09
N ILE A 60 11.81 -5.09 -7.82
CA ILE A 60 12.61 -6.21 -7.31
C ILE A 60 12.43 -7.43 -8.21
N ASN A 61 11.18 -7.82 -8.50
CA ASN A 61 10.88 -8.97 -9.37
C ASN A 61 11.50 -8.82 -10.78
N VAL A 62 11.46 -7.60 -11.34
CA VAL A 62 12.03 -7.33 -12.67
C VAL A 62 13.55 -7.43 -12.64
N HIS A 63 14.21 -6.79 -11.68
CA HIS A 63 15.67 -6.78 -11.58
C HIS A 63 16.23 -8.16 -11.24
N VAL A 64 15.54 -8.96 -10.41
CA VAL A 64 15.89 -10.37 -10.14
C VAL A 64 15.84 -11.17 -11.45
N LEU A 65 14.76 -11.09 -12.20
CA LEU A 65 14.65 -11.82 -13.47
C LEU A 65 15.73 -11.40 -14.47
N GLU A 66 16.07 -10.12 -14.52
CA GLU A 66 17.19 -9.63 -15.34
C GLU A 66 18.53 -10.19 -14.87
N GLN A 67 18.77 -10.24 -13.55
CA GLN A 67 19.94 -10.84 -12.94
C GLN A 67 20.05 -12.34 -13.30
N GLU A 68 18.97 -13.11 -13.17
CA GLU A 68 18.91 -14.53 -13.55
C GLU A 68 19.23 -14.75 -15.03
N ILE A 69 18.72 -13.89 -15.92
CA ILE A 69 19.06 -13.96 -17.35
C ILE A 69 20.57 -13.82 -17.57
N HIS A 70 21.24 -12.94 -16.82
CA HIS A 70 22.70 -12.80 -16.91
C HIS A 70 23.41 -14.06 -16.39
N PHE A 71 22.93 -14.65 -15.30
CA PHE A 71 23.42 -15.92 -14.79
C PHE A 71 23.29 -17.08 -15.79
N GLU A 72 22.11 -17.27 -16.40
CA GLU A 72 21.89 -18.29 -17.43
C GLU A 72 22.82 -18.10 -18.64
N ARG A 73 23.10 -16.84 -19.01
CA ARG A 73 24.03 -16.53 -20.10
C ARG A 73 25.47 -16.90 -19.75
N MET A 74 25.91 -16.64 -18.52
CA MET A 74 27.22 -17.08 -18.04
C MET A 74 27.37 -18.60 -18.13
N LEU A 75 26.38 -19.35 -17.64
CA LEU A 75 26.35 -20.82 -17.75
C LEU A 75 26.49 -21.27 -19.21
N ARG A 76 25.67 -20.70 -20.09
CA ARG A 76 25.69 -21.04 -21.53
C ARG A 76 27.03 -20.71 -22.20
N TYR A 77 27.70 -19.63 -21.81
CA TYR A 77 29.01 -19.30 -22.37
C TYR A 77 30.12 -20.24 -21.89
N HIS A 78 30.01 -20.80 -20.69
CA HIS A 78 30.87 -21.89 -20.22
C HIS A 78 30.68 -23.21 -20.97
N GLU A 79 29.53 -23.44 -21.60
CA GLU A 79 29.29 -24.61 -22.46
C GLU A 79 29.86 -24.48 -23.89
N THR A 80 30.39 -23.30 -24.26
CA THR A 80 30.94 -23.09 -25.61
C THR A 80 32.37 -23.63 -25.76
N GLU A 81 32.71 -24.17 -26.94
CA GLU A 81 34.04 -24.65 -27.26
C GLU A 81 34.67 -23.87 -28.43
N PRO A 82 35.73 -23.05 -28.19
CA PRO A 82 36.33 -22.73 -26.90
C PRO A 82 35.45 -21.78 -26.07
N VAL A 83 35.61 -21.83 -24.73
CA VAL A 83 34.90 -20.96 -23.80
C VAL A 83 35.19 -19.50 -24.11
N ASN A 84 34.15 -18.68 -24.19
CA ASN A 84 34.28 -17.25 -24.44
C ASN A 84 34.34 -16.45 -23.13
N LEU A 85 35.51 -16.45 -22.48
CA LEU A 85 35.74 -15.78 -21.19
C LEU A 85 35.39 -14.28 -21.21
N ALA A 86 35.63 -13.59 -22.33
CA ALA A 86 35.30 -12.17 -22.44
C ALA A 86 33.79 -11.90 -22.40
N LEU A 87 32.96 -12.85 -22.85
CA LEU A 87 31.50 -12.76 -22.69
C LEU A 87 31.06 -13.16 -21.28
N VAL A 88 31.71 -14.14 -20.65
CA VAL A 88 31.44 -14.51 -19.25
C VAL A 88 31.69 -13.30 -18.34
N GLU A 89 32.87 -12.68 -18.43
CA GLU A 89 33.22 -11.49 -17.62
C GLU A 89 32.25 -10.31 -17.84
N ALA A 90 31.74 -10.14 -19.06
CA ALA A 90 30.79 -9.09 -19.37
C ALA A 90 29.39 -9.35 -18.76
N GLU A 91 28.93 -10.61 -18.79
CA GLU A 91 27.67 -10.99 -18.15
C GLU A 91 27.79 -11.03 -16.62
N GLU A 92 28.95 -11.39 -16.07
CA GLU A 92 29.23 -11.32 -14.62
C GLU A 92 29.14 -9.88 -14.11
N ALA A 93 29.75 -8.93 -14.81
CA ALA A 93 29.64 -7.52 -14.46
C ALA A 93 28.19 -7.01 -14.50
N ALA A 94 27.38 -7.48 -15.46
CA ALA A 94 25.96 -7.14 -15.55
C ALA A 94 25.13 -7.84 -14.46
N PHE A 95 25.45 -9.08 -14.12
CA PHE A 95 24.85 -9.82 -13.01
C PHE A 95 25.06 -9.09 -11.68
N GLU A 96 26.29 -8.64 -11.41
CA GLU A 96 26.65 -7.84 -10.24
C GLU A 96 25.90 -6.50 -10.19
N GLU A 97 25.84 -5.78 -11.31
CA GLU A 97 25.10 -4.52 -11.41
C GLU A 97 23.61 -4.71 -11.09
N ARG A 98 22.98 -5.76 -11.62
CA ARG A 98 21.58 -6.07 -11.32
C ARG A 98 21.39 -6.54 -9.89
N GLY A 99 22.31 -7.34 -9.35
CA GLY A 99 22.31 -7.74 -7.95
C GLY A 99 22.28 -6.53 -7.01
N GLN A 100 23.12 -5.53 -7.26
CA GLN A 100 23.13 -4.30 -6.48
C GLN A 100 21.79 -3.54 -6.58
N GLN A 101 21.17 -3.48 -7.76
CA GLN A 101 19.87 -2.82 -7.92
C GLN A 101 18.76 -3.54 -7.17
N VAL A 102 18.80 -4.89 -7.12
CA VAL A 102 17.87 -5.67 -6.29
C VAL A 102 18.05 -5.34 -4.81
N ASP A 103 19.28 -5.29 -4.32
CA ASP A 103 19.57 -4.90 -2.92
C ASP A 103 19.04 -3.49 -2.60
N GLU A 104 19.26 -2.54 -3.50
CA GLU A 104 18.79 -1.16 -3.37
C GLU A 104 17.25 -1.08 -3.32
N ASP A 105 16.56 -1.82 -4.19
CA ASP A 105 15.09 -1.88 -4.20
C ASP A 105 14.52 -2.58 -2.96
N ILE A 106 15.15 -3.68 -2.50
CA ILE A 106 14.75 -4.35 -1.24
C ILE A 106 14.90 -3.39 -0.05
N ALA A 107 16.02 -2.67 0.04
CA ALA A 107 16.26 -1.69 1.08
C ALA A 107 15.23 -0.55 1.04
N ALA A 108 14.89 -0.05 -0.16
CA ALA A 108 13.87 0.97 -0.34
C ALA A 108 12.47 0.47 0.05
N ALA A 109 12.12 -0.78 -0.28
CA ALA A 109 10.87 -1.41 0.14
C ALA A 109 10.78 -1.54 1.67
N ILE A 110 11.89 -1.90 2.33
CA ILE A 110 11.97 -1.95 3.79
C ILE A 110 11.73 -0.57 4.41
N GLU A 111 12.37 0.48 3.88
CA GLU A 111 12.19 1.85 4.36
C GLU A 111 10.73 2.30 4.20
N LEU A 112 10.12 2.04 3.04
CA LEU A 112 8.71 2.36 2.79
C LEU A 112 7.77 1.60 3.72
N ALA A 113 8.04 0.33 4.00
CA ALA A 113 7.25 -0.46 4.95
C ALA A 113 7.36 0.11 6.38
N ASP A 114 8.55 0.53 6.79
CA ASP A 114 8.77 1.14 8.11
C ASP A 114 8.08 2.51 8.24
N LEU A 115 8.13 3.33 7.18
CA LEU A 115 7.41 4.61 7.11
C LEU A 115 5.90 4.40 7.18
N ALA A 116 5.35 3.47 6.39
CA ALA A 116 3.94 3.14 6.43
C ALA A 116 3.50 2.62 7.81
N ALA A 117 4.28 1.75 8.45
CA ALA A 117 3.97 1.26 9.79
C ALA A 117 4.02 2.36 10.88
N GLY A 118 4.85 3.38 10.70
CA GLY A 118 5.01 4.50 11.62
C GLY A 118 4.02 5.65 11.42
N GLU A 119 3.59 5.88 10.18
CA GLU A 119 2.83 7.07 9.79
C GLU A 119 1.37 6.79 9.39
N ALA A 120 1.00 5.52 9.14
CA ALA A 120 -0.36 5.18 8.73
C ALA A 120 -1.43 5.62 9.74
N TYR A 121 -2.51 6.19 9.21
CA TYR A 121 -3.60 6.75 10.01
C TYR A 121 -4.50 5.66 10.61
N LYS A 122 -4.64 4.53 9.92
CA LYS A 122 -5.48 3.40 10.33
C LYS A 122 -4.66 2.30 11.05
N PRO A 123 -5.07 1.88 12.26
CA PRO A 123 -4.42 0.76 12.95
C PRO A 123 -4.45 -0.58 12.22
N ALA A 124 -5.43 -0.81 11.34
CA ALA A 124 -5.51 -2.02 10.51
C ALA A 124 -4.41 -2.01 9.45
N ASP A 125 -4.18 -0.86 8.82
CA ASP A 125 -3.17 -0.66 7.78
C ASP A 125 -1.75 -0.82 8.36
N ILE A 126 -1.53 -0.32 9.59
CA ILE A 126 -0.29 -0.56 10.35
C ILE A 126 -0.03 -2.07 10.53
N LEU A 127 -1.07 -2.85 10.84
CA LEU A 127 -0.91 -4.28 11.12
C LEU A 127 -0.54 -5.07 9.85
N GLU A 128 -1.15 -4.77 8.72
CA GLU A 128 -0.84 -5.46 7.46
C GLU A 128 0.56 -5.11 6.96
N VAL A 129 0.95 -3.84 6.98
CA VAL A 129 2.32 -3.45 6.62
C VAL A 129 3.36 -4.05 7.58
N ALA A 130 3.05 -4.12 8.87
CA ALA A 130 3.93 -4.79 9.85
C ALA A 130 4.10 -6.30 9.60
N ARG A 131 3.20 -6.95 8.86
CA ARG A 131 3.38 -8.35 8.42
C ARG A 131 4.28 -8.47 7.20
N ILE A 132 4.27 -7.49 6.30
CA ILE A 132 5.08 -7.49 5.09
C ILE A 132 6.56 -7.26 5.41
N ARG A 133 6.86 -6.39 6.38
CA ARG A 133 8.23 -6.05 6.76
C ARG A 133 9.16 -7.25 7.02
N PRO A 134 8.82 -8.24 7.87
CA PRO A 134 9.67 -9.41 8.07
C PRO A 134 9.80 -10.30 6.83
N LEU A 135 8.85 -10.24 5.89
CA LEU A 135 8.98 -10.95 4.61
C LEU A 135 10.06 -10.31 3.75
N LEU A 136 10.18 -8.98 3.77
CA LEU A 136 11.24 -8.25 3.07
C LEU A 136 12.63 -8.54 3.68
N ASP A 137 12.75 -8.65 5.00
CA ASP A 137 14.02 -9.04 5.64
C ASP A 137 14.45 -10.47 5.22
N VAL A 138 13.49 -11.39 5.08
CA VAL A 138 13.76 -12.75 4.57
C VAL A 138 14.15 -12.69 3.09
N LEU A 139 13.51 -11.83 2.31
CA LEU A 139 13.80 -11.64 0.90
C LEU A 139 15.22 -11.13 0.68
N GLU A 140 15.66 -10.13 1.46
CA GLU A 140 17.06 -9.64 1.46
C GLU A 140 18.05 -10.78 1.71
N ALA A 141 17.82 -11.55 2.77
CA ALA A 141 18.71 -12.64 3.15
C ALA A 141 18.71 -13.79 2.14
N ASP A 142 17.61 -14.02 1.42
CA ASP A 142 17.54 -15.04 0.39
C ASP A 142 18.19 -14.58 -0.92
N HIS A 143 18.04 -13.31 -1.30
CA HIS A 143 18.72 -12.73 -2.45
C HIS A 143 20.23 -12.78 -2.32
N GLN A 144 20.78 -12.44 -1.14
CA GLN A 144 22.21 -12.57 -0.88
C GLN A 144 22.70 -14.00 -1.07
N LYS A 145 21.95 -15.01 -0.61
CA LYS A 145 22.28 -16.42 -0.81
C LYS A 145 22.19 -16.85 -2.27
N LEU A 146 21.18 -16.35 -3.01
CA LEU A 146 21.07 -16.60 -4.45
C LEU A 146 22.31 -16.08 -5.16
N HIS A 147 22.63 -14.82 -4.94
CA HIS A 147 23.76 -14.14 -5.53
C HIS A 147 25.09 -14.87 -5.25
N GLU A 148 25.38 -15.18 -3.98
CA GLU A 148 26.59 -15.91 -3.58
C GLU A 148 26.69 -17.30 -4.25
N ARG A 149 25.58 -18.04 -4.32
CA ARG A 149 25.56 -19.39 -4.92
C ARG A 149 25.69 -19.35 -6.44
N SER A 150 25.09 -18.36 -7.11
CA SER A 150 25.26 -18.16 -8.54
C SER A 150 26.73 -17.95 -8.89
N LEU A 151 27.44 -17.09 -8.15
CA LEU A 151 28.87 -16.85 -8.37
C LEU A 151 29.72 -18.09 -8.03
N GLU A 152 29.40 -18.83 -6.98
CA GLU A 152 30.08 -20.11 -6.67
C GLU A 152 30.01 -21.08 -7.86
N ILE A 153 28.86 -21.18 -8.54
CA ILE A 153 28.72 -22.04 -9.72
C ILE A 153 29.65 -21.58 -10.86
N ILE A 154 29.74 -20.27 -11.11
CA ILE A 154 30.62 -19.73 -12.15
C ILE A 154 32.09 -19.98 -11.82
N ASP A 155 32.49 -19.79 -10.56
CA ASP A 155 33.86 -20.09 -10.09
C ASP A 155 34.24 -21.56 -10.32
N ARG A 156 33.31 -22.50 -10.07
CA ARG A 156 33.53 -23.94 -10.31
C ARG A 156 33.68 -24.26 -11.80
N LEU A 157 32.88 -23.62 -12.65
CA LEU A 157 33.01 -23.76 -14.10
C LEU A 157 34.34 -23.21 -14.61
N ALA A 158 34.89 -22.16 -13.99
CA ALA A 158 36.18 -21.58 -14.36
C ALA A 158 37.37 -22.52 -14.07
N ILE A 159 37.25 -23.43 -13.10
CA ILE A 159 38.28 -24.42 -12.75
C ILE A 159 38.00 -25.84 -13.31
N GLU A 160 37.12 -25.94 -14.32
CA GLU A 160 36.73 -27.19 -15.01
C GLU A 160 36.02 -28.24 -14.11
N GLU A 161 35.45 -27.82 -12.97
CA GLU A 161 34.67 -28.68 -12.06
C GLU A 161 33.19 -28.80 -12.50
N HIS A 162 32.97 -29.20 -13.76
CA HIS A 162 31.64 -29.18 -14.41
C HIS A 162 30.57 -30.02 -13.70
N GLU A 163 30.90 -31.21 -13.20
CA GLU A 163 29.92 -32.09 -12.52
C GLU A 163 29.42 -31.47 -11.19
N GLU A 164 30.31 -30.80 -10.45
CA GLU A 164 29.95 -30.11 -9.20
C GLU A 164 29.12 -28.85 -9.50
N ALA A 165 29.50 -28.09 -10.53
CA ALA A 165 28.74 -26.93 -10.98
C ALA A 165 27.32 -27.28 -11.44
N GLU A 166 27.13 -28.34 -12.22
CA GLU A 166 25.79 -28.80 -12.65
C GLU A 166 24.92 -29.22 -11.46
N LEU A 167 25.50 -29.89 -10.46
CA LEU A 167 24.79 -30.27 -9.24
C LEU A 167 24.33 -29.04 -8.45
N LEU A 168 25.22 -28.05 -8.27
CA LEU A 168 24.90 -26.80 -7.59
C LEU A 168 23.85 -25.98 -8.35
N ALA A 169 23.95 -25.89 -9.68
CA ALA A 169 22.96 -25.21 -10.51
C ALA A 169 21.57 -25.86 -10.40
N THR A 170 21.51 -27.19 -10.36
CA THR A 170 20.24 -27.91 -10.15
C THR A 170 19.63 -27.60 -8.78
N GLN A 171 20.46 -27.49 -7.73
CA GLN A 171 19.99 -27.13 -6.39
C GLN A 171 19.58 -25.67 -6.26
N LEU A 172 20.25 -24.78 -7.00
CA LEU A 172 19.95 -23.36 -7.03
C LEU A 172 18.56 -23.10 -7.63
N LYS A 173 18.19 -23.84 -8.67
CA LYS A 173 16.90 -23.70 -9.35
C LYS A 173 15.68 -23.84 -8.44
N ASP A 174 15.67 -24.85 -7.57
CA ASP A 174 14.57 -25.02 -6.61
C ASP A 174 14.49 -23.83 -5.63
N PHE A 175 15.64 -23.23 -5.32
CA PHE A 175 15.71 -22.06 -4.43
C PHE A 175 15.29 -20.76 -5.15
N GLU A 176 15.62 -20.60 -6.44
CA GLU A 176 15.13 -19.53 -7.32
C GLU A 176 13.59 -19.57 -7.43
N ASP A 177 13.00 -20.73 -7.74
CA ASP A 177 11.54 -20.90 -7.83
C ASP A 177 10.83 -20.50 -6.50
N ASP A 178 11.41 -20.88 -5.36
CA ASP A 178 10.91 -20.54 -4.02
C ASP A 178 11.04 -19.04 -3.70
N PHE A 179 12.10 -18.40 -4.19
CA PHE A 179 12.36 -16.98 -4.02
C PHE A 179 11.40 -16.13 -4.86
N ASP A 180 11.21 -16.48 -6.14
CA ASP A 180 10.23 -15.88 -7.04
C ASP A 180 8.81 -15.96 -6.47
N ALA A 181 8.43 -17.14 -5.95
CA ALA A 181 7.14 -17.32 -5.31
C ALA A 181 6.95 -16.42 -4.08
N ARG A 182 8.02 -16.13 -3.32
CA ARG A 182 7.98 -15.19 -2.20
C ARG A 182 7.75 -13.75 -2.67
N ILE A 183 8.45 -13.30 -3.71
CA ILE A 183 8.25 -11.95 -4.27
C ILE A 183 6.81 -11.78 -4.75
N GLN A 184 6.29 -12.76 -5.50
CA GLN A 184 4.91 -12.76 -5.98
C GLN A 184 3.89 -12.79 -4.84
N GLY A 185 4.18 -13.55 -3.78
CA GLY A 185 3.35 -13.58 -2.57
C GLY A 185 3.23 -12.21 -1.92
N ILE A 186 4.35 -11.52 -1.72
CA ILE A 186 4.37 -10.15 -1.17
C ILE A 186 3.61 -9.19 -2.06
N LEU A 187 3.83 -9.24 -3.39
CA LEU A 187 3.15 -8.37 -4.34
C LEU A 187 1.63 -8.61 -4.35
N PHE A 188 1.20 -9.87 -4.25
CA PHE A 188 -0.21 -10.24 -4.16
C PHE A 188 -0.84 -9.72 -2.86
N GLU A 189 -0.19 -9.91 -1.72
CA GLU A 189 -0.67 -9.40 -0.43
C GLU A 189 -0.81 -7.87 -0.43
N LEU A 190 0.17 -7.15 -0.98
CA LEU A 190 0.11 -5.70 -1.13
C LEU A 190 -1.04 -5.25 -2.04
N THR A 191 -1.22 -5.91 -3.19
CA THR A 191 -2.25 -5.55 -4.16
C THR A 191 -3.65 -5.82 -3.60
N ASP A 192 -3.86 -6.98 -2.97
CA ASP A 192 -5.12 -7.34 -2.31
C ASP A 192 -5.44 -6.34 -1.20
N PHE A 193 -4.44 -5.93 -0.42
CA PHE A 193 -4.62 -4.94 0.62
C PHE A 193 -4.99 -3.55 0.08
N ILE A 194 -4.35 -3.09 -1.00
CA ILE A 194 -4.70 -1.84 -1.69
C ILE A 194 -6.13 -1.90 -2.23
N GLU A 195 -6.53 -3.01 -2.84
CA GLU A 195 -7.89 -3.20 -3.37
C GLU A 195 -8.93 -3.11 -2.24
N HIS A 196 -8.72 -3.82 -1.13
CA HIS A 196 -9.61 -3.77 0.02
C HIS A 196 -9.69 -2.35 0.62
N SER A 197 -8.55 -1.68 0.78
CA SER A 197 -8.47 -0.33 1.31
C SER A 197 -9.20 0.69 0.42
N ALA A 198 -9.08 0.54 -0.91
CA ALA A 198 -9.79 1.37 -1.87
C ALA A 198 -11.32 1.16 -1.83
N VAL A 199 -11.77 -0.10 -1.72
CA VAL A 199 -13.20 -0.43 -1.58
C VAL A 199 -13.77 0.14 -0.28
N GLU A 200 -13.04 0.04 0.84
CA GLU A 200 -13.45 0.63 2.11
C GLU A 200 -13.53 2.15 2.06
N ALA A 201 -12.53 2.81 1.48
CA ALA A 201 -12.53 4.27 1.29
C ALA A 201 -13.74 4.72 0.46
N GLN A 202 -14.07 3.97 -0.60
CA GLN A 202 -15.26 4.22 -1.41
C GLN A 202 -16.56 4.03 -0.62
N ALA A 203 -16.65 2.99 0.22
CA ALA A 203 -17.81 2.79 1.09
C ALA A 203 -17.97 3.92 2.11
N HIS A 204 -16.87 4.42 2.68
CA HIS A 204 -16.86 5.58 3.58
C HIS A 204 -17.29 6.87 2.87
N GLU A 205 -16.90 7.06 1.62
CA GLU A 205 -17.36 8.16 0.77
C GLU A 205 -18.88 8.10 0.56
N GLN A 206 -19.41 6.94 0.14
CA GLN A 206 -20.86 6.76 -0.08
C GLN A 206 -21.67 6.97 1.21
N ASN A 207 -21.21 6.43 2.34
CA ASN A 207 -21.87 6.63 3.62
C ASN A 207 -21.87 8.09 4.06
N THR A 208 -20.79 8.82 3.77
CA THR A 208 -20.69 10.27 4.02
C THR A 208 -21.73 11.05 3.19
N LEU A 209 -21.88 10.70 1.91
CA LEU A 209 -22.89 11.29 1.03
C LEU A 209 -24.30 11.02 1.53
N THR A 210 -24.67 9.76 1.84
CA THR A 210 -26.03 9.40 2.25
C THR A 210 -26.44 10.03 3.58
N THR A 211 -25.54 10.10 4.57
CA THR A 211 -25.84 10.77 5.83
C THR A 211 -25.94 12.29 5.68
N SER A 212 -25.18 12.90 4.76
CA SER A 212 -25.35 14.32 4.42
C SER A 212 -26.75 14.62 3.85
N TRP A 213 -27.28 13.71 2.99
CA TRP A 213 -28.65 13.81 2.48
C TRP A 213 -29.69 13.75 3.60
N TRP A 214 -29.58 12.80 4.54
CA TRP A 214 -30.50 12.71 5.69
C TRP A 214 -30.44 13.92 6.61
N LEU A 215 -29.23 14.40 6.95
CA LEU A 215 -29.04 15.59 7.79
C LEU A 215 -29.61 16.86 7.15
N THR A 216 -29.44 17.02 5.83
CA THR A 216 -30.00 18.17 5.09
C THR A 216 -31.52 18.10 4.99
N ALA A 217 -32.10 16.89 4.88
CA ALA A 217 -33.55 16.69 4.78
C ALA A 217 -34.32 16.93 6.10
N ILE A 218 -33.69 16.73 7.25
CA ILE A 218 -34.34 16.93 8.57
C ILE A 218 -34.61 18.42 8.86
N ALA A 219 -33.75 19.32 8.40
CA ALA A 219 -33.88 20.77 8.63
C ALA A 219 -35.19 21.39 8.06
N PRO A 220 -35.58 21.17 6.79
CA PRO A 220 -36.85 21.66 6.27
C PRO A 220 -38.07 20.92 6.86
N ALA A 221 -37.95 19.64 7.22
CA ALA A 221 -39.04 18.88 7.82
C ALA A 221 -39.46 19.41 9.20
N LEU A 222 -38.49 19.76 10.05
CA LEU A 222 -38.74 20.41 11.35
C LEU A 222 -39.36 21.80 11.20
N LEU A 223 -38.98 22.56 10.17
CA LEU A 223 -39.58 23.86 9.85
C LEU A 223 -41.03 23.71 9.41
N LEU A 224 -41.33 22.74 8.55
CA LEU A 224 -42.69 22.46 8.06
C LEU A 224 -43.62 21.98 9.19
N HIS A 225 -43.13 21.08 10.06
CA HIS A 225 -43.91 20.57 11.20
C HIS A 225 -44.22 21.67 12.23
N ARG A 226 -43.24 22.54 12.53
CA ARG A 226 -43.48 23.66 13.45
C ARG A 226 -44.45 24.71 12.87
N ASN A 227 -44.43 24.91 11.55
CA ASN A 227 -45.35 25.80 10.86
C ASN A 227 -46.78 25.24 10.79
N SER A 228 -46.95 23.92 10.66
CA SER A 228 -48.27 23.28 10.70
C SER A 228 -48.90 23.32 12.10
N VAL A 229 -48.10 23.14 13.16
CA VAL A 229 -48.58 23.25 14.54
C VAL A 229 -48.99 24.69 14.87
N ALA A 230 -48.28 25.70 14.36
CA ALA A 230 -48.65 27.11 14.56
C ALA A 230 -49.99 27.48 13.89
N ARG A 231 -50.30 26.94 12.70
CA ARG A 231 -51.59 27.17 12.02
C ARG A 231 -52.78 26.44 12.64
N SER A 232 -52.54 25.49 13.53
CA SER A 232 -53.60 24.67 14.14
C SER A 232 -54.14 25.27 15.46
N CYS A 233 -53.57 26.40 15.92
CA CYS A 233 -53.96 27.09 17.16
C CYS A 233 -54.54 28.50 16.95
N ASP A 234 -54.70 28.92 15.69
CA ASP A 234 -55.50 30.09 15.29
C ASP A 234 -56.87 29.60 14.80
#